data_AF-A0AAU5S8E2-F1
#
_entry.id   AF-A0AAU5S8E2-F1
#
_cell.length_a   1.000
_cell.length_b   1.000
_cell.length_c   1.000
_cell.angle_alpha   90.00
_cell.angle_beta   90.00
_cell.angle_gamma   90.00
#
_symmetry.space_group_name_H-M   'P 1'
#
loop_
_entity.id
_entity.type
_entity.pdbx_description
1 polymer ?
#
loop_
_entity_poly.entity_id
_entity_poly.type
_entity_poly.pdbx_seq_one_letter_code
_entity_poly.pdbx_strand_id
1 'polypeptide(L)'
;MRDEGSTGTSPHARGEAHDAIWAYLADLDDAEISRTPDKPQLLEHNPGDLDIYYWITITDDAAQVVREAVAAQMGLVADDEEPELWSAADVADHLGIDTAAGARSTLSRWGVKAARHEPGPSGRVEARYDADEVREAAANAPGRGRRTDLDGADA
;
A
#
# COMPACT_ATOMS: atom_id res chain seq x y z
N MET A 1 -18.39 -12.75 35.42
CA MET A 1 -18.66 -11.36 35.01
C MET A 1 -17.77 -11.09 33.82
N ARG A 2 -18.27 -11.34 32.60
CA ARG A 2 -17.58 -11.05 31.34
C ARG A 2 -18.39 -9.97 30.66
N ASP A 3 -17.74 -8.85 30.42
CA ASP A 3 -18.25 -7.69 29.71
C ASP A 3 -17.93 -7.93 28.23
N GLU A 4 -18.95 -8.20 27.42
CA GLU A 4 -18.80 -8.31 25.97
C GLU A 4 -18.96 -6.92 25.37
N GLY A 5 -17.84 -6.34 24.94
CA GLY A 5 -17.79 -5.06 24.25
C GLY A 5 -18.58 -5.13 22.94
N SER A 6 -19.81 -4.63 22.99
CA SER A 6 -20.63 -4.36 21.81
C SER A 6 -20.00 -3.17 21.07
N THR A 7 -19.26 -3.45 20.00
CA THR A 7 -18.90 -2.45 18.98
C THR A 7 -20.14 -2.15 18.12
N GLY A 8 -21.20 -1.66 18.75
CA GLY A 8 -22.32 -1.08 18.05
C GLY A 8 -21.86 0.21 17.40
N THR A 9 -21.55 0.17 16.10
CA THR A 9 -21.46 1.37 15.26
C THR A 9 -22.72 2.19 15.52
N SER A 10 -22.57 3.33 16.18
CA SER A 10 -23.71 4.15 16.57
C SER A 10 -24.54 4.50 15.32
N PRO A 11 -25.89 4.46 15.39
CA PRO A 11 -26.75 4.74 14.24
C PRO A 11 -26.47 6.12 13.61
N HIS A 12 -25.93 7.06 14.39
CA HIS A 12 -25.46 8.37 13.90
C HIS A 12 -24.25 8.31 12.97
N ALA A 13 -23.28 7.40 13.22
CA ALA A 13 -22.10 7.24 12.36
C ALA A 13 -22.46 6.66 10.99
N ARG A 14 -23.53 5.85 10.93
CA ARG A 14 -24.04 5.27 9.69
C ARG A 14 -24.77 6.31 8.83
N GLY A 15 -25.56 7.19 9.46
CA GLY A 15 -26.21 8.32 8.77
C GLY A 15 -25.19 9.32 8.21
N GLU A 16 -24.14 9.63 8.97
CA GLU A 16 -23.08 10.55 8.54
C GLU A 16 -22.30 10.02 7.32
N ALA A 17 -21.93 8.74 7.32
CA ALA A 17 -21.29 8.10 6.16
C ALA A 17 -22.22 8.11 4.93
N HIS A 18 -23.52 7.89 5.14
CA HIS A 18 -24.52 7.92 4.09
C HIS A 18 -24.62 9.31 3.46
N ASP A 19 -24.74 10.36 4.27
CA ASP A 19 -24.82 11.75 3.81
C ASP A 19 -23.54 12.19 3.08
N ALA A 20 -22.36 11.74 3.54
CA ALA A 20 -21.09 12.00 2.87
C ALA A 20 -21.00 11.34 1.48
N ILE A 21 -21.49 10.10 1.35
CA ILE A 21 -21.57 9.39 0.06
C ILE A 21 -22.53 10.14 -0.89
N TRP A 22 -23.67 10.63 -0.40
CA TRP A 22 -24.59 11.42 -1.23
C TRP A 22 -24.00 12.74 -1.69
N ALA A 23 -23.32 13.47 -0.81
CA ALA A 23 -22.67 14.72 -1.15
C ALA A 23 -21.62 14.51 -2.25
N TYR A 24 -20.86 13.41 -2.18
CA TYR A 24 -19.89 13.05 -3.22
C TYR A 24 -20.56 12.66 -4.55
N LEU A 25 -21.60 11.82 -4.52
CA LEU A 25 -22.27 11.36 -5.74
C LEU A 25 -23.05 12.46 -6.46
N ALA A 26 -23.59 13.43 -5.71
CA ALA A 26 -24.28 14.59 -6.29
C ALA A 26 -23.33 15.55 -7.02
N ASP A 27 -22.02 15.48 -6.74
CA ASP A 27 -20.97 16.25 -7.42
C ASP A 27 -20.50 15.55 -8.72
N LEU A 28 -20.88 14.28 -8.94
CA LEU A 28 -20.63 13.58 -10.19
C LEU A 28 -21.73 13.93 -11.20
N ASP A 29 -21.38 14.64 -12.27
CA ASP A 29 -22.31 15.11 -13.32
C ASP A 29 -23.09 13.96 -14.02
N ASP A 30 -22.64 12.71 -13.91
CA ASP A 30 -23.19 11.53 -14.63
C ASP A 30 -23.84 10.45 -13.72
N ALA A 31 -24.18 10.76 -12.47
CA ALA A 31 -24.80 9.80 -11.56
C ALA A 31 -26.35 9.85 -11.59
N GLU A 32 -27.01 8.77 -12.04
CA GLU A 32 -28.47 8.62 -11.89
C GLU A 32 -28.78 7.95 -10.54
N ILE A 33 -29.21 8.75 -9.57
CA ILE A 33 -29.51 8.21 -8.24
C ILE A 33 -31.01 7.91 -8.11
N SER A 34 -31.37 6.63 -8.25
CA SER A 34 -32.72 6.15 -8.00
C SER A 34 -32.93 5.82 -6.51
N ARG A 35 -34.10 6.17 -5.98
CA ARG A 35 -34.51 5.91 -4.59
C ARG A 35 -35.58 4.83 -4.48
N THR A 36 -35.78 4.03 -5.51
CA THR A 36 -36.75 2.94 -5.45
C THR A 36 -36.22 1.88 -4.48
N PRO A 37 -36.98 1.45 -3.46
CA PRO A 37 -36.61 0.32 -2.62
C PRO A 37 -36.97 -1.02 -3.30
N ASP A 38 -36.15 -2.06 -3.15
CA ASP A 38 -36.32 -3.36 -3.83
C ASP A 38 -37.43 -4.17 -3.16
N LYS A 39 -37.73 -3.79 -1.92
CA LYS A 39 -38.74 -4.39 -1.06
C LYS A 39 -39.58 -3.28 -0.43
N PRO A 40 -40.43 -2.60 -1.21
CA PRO A 40 -41.26 -1.49 -0.71
C PRO A 40 -42.12 -1.90 0.49
N GLN A 41 -42.51 -3.17 0.58
CA GLN A 41 -43.26 -3.74 1.71
C GLN A 41 -42.53 -3.66 3.08
N LEU A 42 -41.20 -3.48 3.10
CA LEU A 42 -40.47 -3.33 4.36
C LEU A 42 -40.67 -1.95 5.01
N LEU A 43 -41.12 -0.95 4.24
CA LEU A 43 -41.46 0.39 4.75
C LEU A 43 -42.65 0.37 5.71
N GLU A 44 -43.58 -0.58 5.56
CA GLU A 44 -44.77 -0.69 6.42
C GLU A 44 -44.41 -1.04 7.87
N HIS A 45 -43.40 -1.89 8.04
CA HIS A 45 -42.98 -2.39 9.35
C HIS A 45 -41.83 -1.59 9.96
N ASN A 46 -41.15 -0.79 9.16
CA ASN A 46 -40.01 -0.02 9.63
C ASN A 46 -39.91 1.36 8.95
N PRO A 47 -40.88 2.27 9.22
CA PRO A 47 -40.99 3.55 8.51
C PRO A 47 -39.87 4.55 8.82
N GLY A 48 -39.06 4.29 9.86
CA GLY A 48 -37.99 5.18 10.32
C GLY A 48 -36.58 4.60 10.23
N ASP A 49 -36.42 3.35 9.78
CA ASP A 49 -35.13 2.68 9.74
C ASP A 49 -34.64 2.60 8.31
N LEU A 50 -33.59 3.36 8.06
CA LEU A 50 -32.92 3.55 6.77
C LEU A 50 -32.05 2.34 6.39
N ASP A 51 -32.40 1.13 6.88
CA ASP A 51 -31.85 -0.16 6.42
C ASP A 51 -32.53 -0.64 5.13
N ILE A 52 -33.02 0.31 4.35
CA ILE A 52 -33.37 0.11 2.96
C ILE A 52 -32.04 0.09 2.21
N TYR A 53 -31.75 -1.00 1.51
CA TYR A 53 -30.62 -1.05 0.60
C TYR A 53 -30.85 0.01 -0.48
N TYR A 54 -30.11 1.12 -0.40
CA TYR A 54 -30.02 2.09 -1.48
C TYR A 54 -29.07 1.52 -2.51
N TRP A 55 -29.56 1.30 -3.73
CA TRP A 55 -28.67 1.07 -4.86
C TRP A 55 -28.54 2.36 -5.65
N ILE A 56 -27.31 2.74 -5.94
CA ILE A 56 -27.00 3.80 -6.88
C ILE A 56 -26.65 3.09 -8.19
N THR A 57 -27.33 3.46 -9.27
CA THR A 57 -26.94 3.04 -10.61
C THR A 57 -26.01 4.11 -11.16
N ILE A 58 -24.72 3.81 -11.25
CA ILE A 58 -23.76 4.68 -11.92
C ILE A 58 -23.48 4.15 -13.33
N THR A 59 -23.15 5.05 -14.25
CA THR A 59 -22.67 4.68 -15.59
C THR A 59 -21.34 3.91 -15.48
N ASP A 60 -20.97 3.14 -16.51
CA ASP A 60 -19.67 2.46 -16.56
C ASP A 60 -18.50 3.46 -16.45
N ASP A 61 -18.66 4.65 -17.04
CA ASP A 61 -17.67 5.74 -16.98
C ASP A 61 -17.55 6.31 -15.56
N ALA A 62 -18.67 6.58 -14.88
CA ALA A 62 -18.64 7.02 -13.48
C ALA A 62 -18.07 5.93 -12.56
N ALA A 63 -18.38 4.66 -12.83
CA ALA A 63 -17.77 3.53 -12.12
C ALA A 63 -16.26 3.48 -12.32
N GLN A 64 -15.77 3.81 -13.51
CA GLN A 64 -14.34 3.88 -13.79
C GLN A 64 -13.65 4.98 -13.00
N VAL A 65 -14.22 6.19 -12.95
CA VAL A 65 -13.71 7.30 -12.14
C VAL A 65 -13.64 6.92 -10.66
N VAL A 66 -14.67 6.27 -10.12
CA VAL A 66 -14.67 5.81 -8.73
C VAL A 66 -13.59 4.76 -8.49
N ARG A 67 -13.41 3.80 -9.40
CA ARG A 67 -12.33 2.79 -9.31
C ARG A 67 -10.96 3.45 -9.31
N GLU A 68 -10.72 4.42 -10.18
CA GLU A 68 -9.45 5.15 -10.28
C GLU A 68 -9.18 5.98 -9.03
N ALA A 69 -10.16 6.72 -8.54
CA ALA A 69 -10.03 7.51 -7.32
C ALA A 69 -9.75 6.64 -6.09
N VAL A 70 -10.44 5.50 -5.96
CA VAL A 70 -10.21 4.54 -4.88
C VAL A 70 -8.83 3.91 -5.02
N ALA A 71 -8.40 3.54 -6.24
CA ALA A 71 -7.06 3.02 -6.47
C ALA A 71 -5.98 4.04 -6.10
N ALA A 72 -6.16 5.31 -6.47
CA ALA A 72 -5.27 6.41 -6.07
C ALA A 72 -5.19 6.57 -4.55
N GLN A 73 -6.33 6.57 -3.86
CA GLN A 73 -6.38 6.71 -2.42
C GLN A 73 -5.76 5.51 -1.68
N MET A 74 -5.90 4.31 -2.22
CA MET A 74 -5.35 3.08 -1.64
C MET A 74 -3.91 2.79 -2.07
N GLY A 75 -3.30 3.64 -2.93
CA GLY A 75 -1.97 3.37 -3.50
C GLY A 75 -1.94 2.12 -4.39
N LEU A 76 -3.10 1.76 -4.96
CA LEU A 76 -3.29 0.64 -5.91
C LEU A 76 -3.24 1.09 -7.37
N VAL A 77 -2.96 2.39 -7.65
CA VAL A 77 -2.45 2.74 -8.97
C VAL A 77 -1.17 1.97 -9.08
N ALA A 78 -1.16 0.97 -9.95
CA ALA A 78 0.06 0.28 -10.30
C ALA A 78 0.99 1.37 -10.84
N ASP A 79 1.94 1.81 -10.03
CA ASP A 79 3.26 2.07 -10.58
C ASP A 79 3.70 0.71 -11.16
N ASP A 80 3.26 0.43 -12.40
CA ASP A 80 3.69 -0.66 -13.27
C ASP A 80 5.19 -0.49 -13.65
N GLU A 81 5.95 0.22 -12.82
CA GLU A 81 7.39 0.21 -12.88
C GLU A 81 7.83 -1.14 -12.32
N GLU A 82 8.15 -2.07 -13.22
CA GLU A 82 8.83 -3.30 -12.84
C GLU A 82 9.97 -2.93 -11.89
N PRO A 83 10.03 -3.51 -10.68
CA PRO A 83 10.99 -3.07 -9.67
C PRO A 83 12.39 -3.15 -10.27
N GLU A 84 13.18 -2.10 -10.06
CA GLU A 84 14.55 -2.09 -10.55
C GLU A 84 15.33 -3.18 -9.80
N LEU A 85 15.82 -4.19 -10.52
CA LEU A 85 16.45 -5.34 -9.92
C LEU A 85 17.97 -5.34 -10.11
N TRP A 86 18.67 -5.22 -8.99
CA TRP A 86 20.13 -5.21 -8.93
C TRP A 86 20.70 -6.61 -8.75
N SER A 87 21.80 -6.88 -9.46
CA SER A 87 22.64 -8.04 -9.16
C SER A 87 23.44 -7.79 -7.87
N ALA A 88 23.99 -8.85 -7.29
CA ALA A 88 24.90 -8.71 -6.15
C ALA A 88 26.16 -7.86 -6.47
N ALA A 89 26.54 -7.73 -7.75
CA ALA A 89 27.64 -6.86 -8.18
C ALA A 89 27.22 -5.39 -8.16
N ASP A 90 26.04 -5.07 -8.72
CA ASP A 90 25.50 -3.70 -8.71
C ASP A 90 25.31 -3.18 -7.28
N VAL A 91 24.84 -4.05 -6.37
CA VAL A 91 24.76 -3.71 -4.94
C VAL A 91 26.14 -3.46 -4.33
N ALA A 92 27.15 -4.25 -4.69
CA ALA A 92 28.50 -4.08 -4.19
C ALA A 92 29.08 -2.72 -4.60
N ASP A 93 28.89 -2.35 -5.87
CA ASP A 93 29.30 -1.05 -6.40
C ASP A 93 28.55 0.09 -5.70
N HIS A 94 27.23 -0.04 -5.51
CA HIS A 94 26.41 0.96 -4.81
C HIS A 94 26.85 1.17 -3.34
N LEU A 95 27.17 0.09 -2.63
CA LEU A 95 27.56 0.15 -1.22
C LEU A 95 29.06 0.45 -1.01
N GLY A 96 29.86 0.48 -2.08
CA GLY A 96 31.32 0.62 -1.98
C GLY A 96 31.99 -0.61 -1.34
N ILE A 97 31.48 -1.81 -1.60
CA ILE A 97 32.02 -3.08 -1.12
C ILE A 97 32.82 -3.76 -2.23
N ASP A 98 34.03 -4.22 -1.93
CA ASP A 98 34.94 -4.77 -2.95
C ASP A 98 34.45 -6.03 -3.68
N THR A 99 33.48 -6.77 -3.10
CA THR A 99 33.02 -8.05 -3.65
C THR A 99 31.52 -8.26 -3.53
N ALA A 100 30.94 -8.90 -4.55
CA ALA A 100 29.54 -9.32 -4.55
C ALA A 100 29.20 -10.27 -3.37
N ALA A 101 30.15 -11.11 -2.93
CA ALA A 101 29.95 -11.97 -1.77
C ALA A 101 29.83 -11.16 -0.47
N GLY A 102 30.64 -10.10 -0.32
CA GLY A 102 30.55 -9.15 0.78
C GLY A 102 29.20 -8.44 0.81
N ALA A 103 28.73 -7.97 -0.35
CA ALA A 103 27.42 -7.34 -0.49
C ALA A 103 26.29 -8.26 -0.02
N ARG A 104 26.25 -9.53 -0.46
CA ARG A 104 25.23 -10.49 0.01
C ARG A 104 25.27 -10.72 1.52
N SER A 105 26.46 -10.79 2.11
CA SER A 105 26.59 -10.94 3.57
C SER A 105 26.04 -9.73 4.31
N THR A 106 26.28 -8.51 3.80
CA THR A 106 25.71 -7.26 4.34
C THR A 106 24.19 -7.24 4.21
N LEU A 107 23.64 -7.53 3.03
CA LEU A 107 22.19 -7.60 2.81
C LEU A 107 21.52 -8.60 3.74
N SER A 108 22.11 -9.79 3.91
CA SER A 108 21.60 -10.80 4.84
C SER A 108 21.58 -10.31 6.30
N ARG A 109 22.52 -9.45 6.71
CA ARG A 109 22.53 -8.86 8.06
C ARG A 109 21.47 -7.78 8.21
N TRP A 110 21.17 -7.04 7.15
CA TRP A 110 20.09 -6.06 7.11
C TRP A 110 18.70 -6.69 6.94
N GLY A 111 18.64 -7.98 6.63
CA GLY A 111 17.39 -8.71 6.42
C GLY A 111 16.81 -8.59 5.01
N VAL A 112 17.54 -7.96 4.08
CA VAL A 112 17.14 -7.80 2.68
C VAL A 112 17.22 -9.14 1.97
N LYS A 113 16.12 -9.55 1.33
CA LYS A 113 16.00 -10.84 0.64
C LYS A 113 16.15 -10.67 -0.88
N ALA A 114 16.51 -11.75 -1.56
CA ALA A 114 16.47 -11.76 -3.02
C ALA A 114 15.02 -11.78 -3.49
N ALA A 115 14.65 -10.85 -4.37
CA ALA A 115 13.35 -10.77 -5.00
C ALA A 115 13.14 -11.93 -5.99
N ARG A 116 14.18 -12.27 -6.78
CA ARG A 116 14.16 -13.40 -7.72
C ARG A 116 15.56 -13.95 -8.03
N HIS A 117 15.60 -15.07 -8.75
CA HIS A 117 16.82 -15.71 -9.21
C HIS A 117 16.75 -15.85 -10.73
N GLU A 118 17.74 -15.32 -11.45
CA GLU A 118 17.76 -15.31 -12.92
C GLU A 118 19.09 -15.82 -13.48
N PRO A 119 19.10 -16.46 -14.65
CA PRO A 119 20.35 -16.78 -15.34
C PRO A 119 21.10 -15.49 -15.69
N GLY A 120 22.31 -15.34 -15.17
CA GLY A 120 23.21 -14.24 -15.52
C GLY A 120 23.91 -14.47 -16.87
N PRO A 121 24.72 -13.51 -17.33
CA PRO A 121 25.48 -13.59 -18.59
C PRO A 121 26.44 -14.79 -18.64
N SER A 122 26.87 -15.24 -17.45
CA SER A 122 27.75 -16.40 -17.26
C SER A 122 27.02 -17.75 -17.39
N GLY A 123 25.69 -17.74 -17.56
CA GLY A 123 24.84 -18.93 -17.53
C GLY A 123 24.60 -19.50 -16.13
N ARG A 124 25.18 -18.90 -15.09
CA ARG A 124 24.92 -19.26 -13.69
C ARG A 124 23.70 -18.49 -13.18
N VAL A 125 22.94 -19.11 -12.28
CA VAL A 125 21.81 -18.45 -11.61
C VAL A 125 22.36 -17.40 -10.63
N GLU A 126 21.88 -16.17 -10.76
CA GLU A 126 22.24 -15.01 -9.96
C GLU A 126 21.01 -14.48 -9.21
N ALA A 127 21.20 -14.13 -7.94
CA ALA A 127 20.16 -13.49 -7.14
C ALA A 127 19.99 -12.02 -7.56
N ARG A 128 18.74 -11.60 -7.68
CA ARG A 128 18.31 -10.23 -7.96
C ARG A 128 17.66 -9.63 -6.73
N TYR A 129 18.04 -8.41 -6.39
CA TYR A 129 17.58 -7.67 -5.23
C TYR A 129 16.80 -6.44 -5.69
N ASP A 130 15.76 -6.10 -4.94
CA ASP A 130 15.02 -4.86 -5.16
C ASP A 130 15.91 -3.66 -4.84
N ALA A 131 16.11 -2.77 -5.81
CA ALA A 131 17.00 -1.63 -5.65
C ALA A 131 16.51 -0.66 -4.57
N ASP A 132 15.20 -0.47 -4.43
CA ASP A 132 14.63 0.42 -3.43
C ASP A 132 14.79 -0.15 -2.02
N GLU A 133 14.54 -1.44 -1.85
CA GLU A 133 14.80 -2.13 -0.57
C GLU A 133 16.27 -2.02 -0.16
N VAL A 134 17.20 -2.15 -1.13
CA VAL A 134 18.64 -1.98 -0.88
C VAL A 134 19.00 -0.55 -0.49
N ARG A 135 18.45 0.46 -1.18
CA ARG A 135 18.68 1.89 -0.86
C ARG A 135 18.14 2.24 0.51
N GLU A 136 16.93 1.78 0.84
CA GLU A 136 16.30 1.99 2.13
C GLU A 136 17.11 1.34 3.25
N ALA A 137 17.52 0.08 3.08
CA ALA A 137 18.35 -0.63 4.05
C ALA A 137 19.70 0.07 4.25
N ALA A 138 20.32 0.57 3.17
CA ALA A 138 21.56 1.33 3.23
C ALA A 138 21.40 2.67 3.97
N ALA A 139 20.27 3.36 3.79
CA ALA A 139 19.95 4.60 4.50
C ALA A 139 19.78 4.37 6.00
N ASN A 140 19.22 3.22 6.38
CA ASN A 140 18.99 2.81 7.77
C ASN A 140 20.16 2.04 8.41
N ALA A 141 21.27 1.84 7.66
CA ALA A 141 22.35 0.98 8.09
C ALA A 141 23.05 1.47 9.38
N PRO A 142 23.14 0.64 10.44
CA PRO A 142 23.85 1.00 11.66
C PRO A 142 25.36 1.07 11.39
N GLY A 143 25.99 2.23 11.65
CA GLY A 143 27.45 2.36 11.55
C GLY A 143 28.00 3.52 10.73
N ARG A 144 27.17 4.45 10.21
CA ARG A 144 27.67 5.74 9.68
C ARG A 144 28.09 6.75 10.78
N GLY A 145 28.21 6.29 12.03
CA GLY A 145 28.78 7.09 13.10
C GLY A 145 30.25 7.35 12.83
N ARG A 146 30.64 8.63 12.74
CA ARG A 146 32.02 9.12 12.69
C ARG A 146 32.84 8.32 13.70
N ARG A 147 33.86 7.58 13.24
CA ARG A 147 34.84 6.92 14.11
C ARG A 147 35.54 7.99 14.95
N THR A 148 35.02 8.26 16.15
CA THR A 148 35.61 9.19 17.11
C THR A 148 36.87 8.63 17.77
N ASP A 149 37.19 7.35 17.53
CA ASP A 149 38.38 6.68 18.03
C ASP A 149 39.68 7.09 17.31
N LEU A 150 39.60 7.78 16.17
CA LEU A 150 40.78 8.24 15.42
C LEU A 150 41.25 9.66 15.79
N ASP A 151 40.50 10.40 16.61
CA ASP A 151 40.86 11.77 17.05
C ASP A 151 41.70 11.79 18.36
N GLY A 152 42.12 10.63 18.89
CA GLY A 152 42.72 10.52 20.23
C GLY A 152 44.23 10.26 20.31
N ALA A 153 44.97 10.23 19.21
CA ALA A 153 46.38 9.82 19.20
C ALA A 153 47.33 10.95 18.74
N ASP A 154 47.37 12.05 19.48
CA ASP A 154 48.56 12.92 19.58
C ASP A 154 48.44 13.83 20.81
N ALA A 155 49.04 13.41 21.93
CA ALA A 155 49.48 14.25 23.04
C ALA A 155 50.52 13.50 23.89
#